data_AF-A0A7K4MGI9-F1
#
_entry.id   AF-A0A7K4MGI9-F1
#
_cell.length_a   1.000
_cell.length_b   1.000
_cell.length_c   1.000
_cell.angle_alpha   90.00
_cell.angle_beta   90.00
_cell.angle_gamma   90.00
#
_symmetry.space_group_name_H-M   'P 1'
#
loop_
_entity.id
_entity.type
_entity.pdbx_description
1 polymer ?
#
loop_
_entity_poly.entity_id
_entity_poly.type
_entity_poly.pdbx_seq_one_letter_code
_entity_poly.pdbx_strand_id
1 'polypeptide(L)'
;MDIEKFVAENGLSDFPIGLGGCRITDLHFDSCEYDLVVFDEKSEPEKIVKSGNEFVMIHHASLSETLSKKLLQYDKLQIIQDESWDLRMLLSKINEKRSSLFTDFAKNCLIESMFCCQKTKEAIQTSDVFAPCWQKCASYYLADAISSLNNHRTSPSHMLNLLRKFGKSPINERISVVTQTVGIERATPTLLERMLKSTIGFSDLVEKNNHSQIIQQKHDYFLKNSMLSDCYFYFGYINKENFIKIKDTLNRNQDLIYILKIAFDIESDSNLLLQQAELVQKSCNEILEIVSKA
;
A
#
# COMPACT_ATOMS: atom_id res chain seq x y z
N MET A 1 9.05 -7.02 -21.49
CA MET A 1 10.17 -7.85 -21.00
C MET A 1 9.85 -9.32 -21.26
N ASP A 2 10.84 -10.15 -21.54
CA ASP A 2 10.66 -11.61 -21.61
C ASP A 2 10.74 -12.20 -20.18
N ILE A 3 9.58 -12.56 -19.62
CA ILE A 3 9.45 -13.04 -18.24
C ILE A 3 10.01 -14.45 -18.08
N GLU A 4 9.80 -15.32 -19.06
CA GLU A 4 10.29 -16.71 -19.02
C GLU A 4 11.82 -16.73 -19.01
N LYS A 5 12.44 -15.90 -19.85
CA LYS A 5 13.88 -15.71 -19.85
C LYS A 5 14.39 -15.15 -18.51
N PHE A 6 13.71 -14.16 -17.95
CA PHE A 6 14.07 -13.60 -16.64
C PHE A 6 14.03 -14.65 -15.53
N VAL A 7 12.99 -15.50 -15.50
CA VAL A 7 12.85 -16.60 -14.54
C VAL A 7 14.04 -17.56 -14.63
N ALA A 8 14.41 -17.98 -15.84
CA ALA A 8 15.54 -18.87 -16.07
C ALA A 8 16.89 -18.24 -15.64
N GLU A 9 17.15 -16.99 -16.04
CA GLU A 9 18.40 -16.29 -15.72
C GLU A 9 18.58 -16.01 -14.22
N ASN A 10 17.48 -15.98 -13.45
CA ASN A 10 17.52 -15.77 -12.00
C ASN A 10 17.40 -17.07 -11.18
N GLY A 11 17.45 -18.24 -11.83
CA GLY A 11 17.41 -19.53 -11.13
C GLY A 11 16.10 -19.80 -10.39
N LEU A 12 14.98 -19.33 -10.94
CA LEU A 12 13.65 -19.47 -10.34
C LEU A 12 12.84 -20.63 -10.96
N SER A 13 13.37 -21.30 -11.98
CA SER A 13 12.69 -22.32 -12.79
C SER A 13 12.30 -23.61 -12.05
N ASP A 14 12.56 -23.74 -10.76
CA ASP A 14 12.18 -24.93 -9.98
C ASP A 14 10.87 -24.71 -9.19
N PHE A 15 10.24 -23.53 -9.30
CA PHE A 15 9.12 -23.14 -8.45
C PHE A 15 7.85 -22.79 -9.26
N PRO A 16 6.65 -22.94 -8.69
CA PRO A 16 5.46 -22.30 -9.24
C PRO A 16 5.61 -20.78 -9.19
N ILE A 17 5.25 -20.12 -10.30
CA ILE A 17 5.44 -18.68 -10.48
C ILE A 17 4.19 -18.07 -11.08
N GLY A 18 3.72 -17.01 -10.45
CA GLY A 18 2.66 -16.15 -10.97
C GLY A 18 3.16 -14.73 -11.21
N LEU A 19 2.72 -14.13 -12.31
CA LEU A 19 2.89 -12.70 -12.56
C LEU A 19 1.63 -11.96 -12.09
N GLY A 20 1.83 -10.90 -11.30
CA GLY A 20 0.77 -10.13 -10.70
C GLY A 20 0.90 -8.63 -10.93
N GLY A 21 0.27 -7.88 -10.03
CA GLY A 21 0.38 -6.42 -10.00
C GLY A 21 -0.33 -5.74 -11.15
N CYS A 22 0.13 -4.54 -11.47
CA CYS A 22 -0.55 -3.70 -12.46
C CYS A 22 -0.31 -4.17 -13.89
N ARG A 23 0.88 -4.73 -14.18
CA ARG A 23 1.32 -5.11 -15.54
C ARG A 23 0.47 -6.19 -16.20
N ILE A 24 -0.29 -6.97 -15.42
CA ILE A 24 -1.26 -7.95 -15.93
C ILE A 24 -2.66 -7.34 -16.16
N THR A 25 -2.79 -6.02 -16.04
CA THR A 25 -4.05 -5.28 -16.22
C THR A 25 -3.89 -4.18 -17.25
N ASP A 26 -5.01 -3.76 -17.85
CA ASP A 26 -5.06 -2.64 -18.80
C ASP A 26 -4.90 -1.26 -18.13
N LEU A 27 -4.71 -1.22 -16.80
CA LEU A 27 -4.65 0.01 -16.01
C LEU A 27 -3.23 0.39 -15.58
N HIS A 28 -2.20 -0.33 -16.04
CA HIS A 28 -0.82 -0.05 -15.62
C HIS A 28 -0.29 1.28 -16.16
N PHE A 29 0.64 1.86 -15.40
CA PHE A 29 1.48 2.95 -15.87
C PHE A 29 2.80 2.41 -16.41
N ASP A 30 3.47 3.18 -17.27
CA ASP A 30 4.81 2.84 -17.76
C ASP A 30 5.84 2.74 -16.63
N SER A 31 5.58 3.39 -15.49
CA SER A 31 6.40 3.31 -14.28
C SER A 31 6.06 2.13 -13.37
N CYS A 32 5.19 1.21 -13.78
CA CYS A 32 4.90 0.00 -13.02
C CYS A 32 6.00 -1.04 -13.24
N GLU A 33 6.50 -1.54 -12.12
CA GLU A 33 7.29 -2.74 -11.99
C GLU A 33 6.49 -4.00 -12.38
N TYR A 34 7.21 -5.07 -12.71
CA TYR A 34 6.64 -6.41 -12.81
C TYR A 34 6.65 -7.07 -11.44
N ASP A 35 5.49 -7.49 -10.94
CA ASP A 35 5.35 -8.21 -9.68
C ASP A 35 5.40 -9.72 -9.92
N LEU A 36 6.55 -10.33 -9.66
CA LEU A 36 6.75 -11.77 -9.79
C LEU A 36 6.57 -12.44 -8.43
N VAL A 37 5.60 -13.35 -8.30
CA VAL A 37 5.36 -14.12 -7.08
C VAL A 37 5.90 -15.52 -7.26
N VAL A 38 6.90 -15.88 -6.46
CA VAL A 38 7.58 -17.17 -6.46
C VAL A 38 7.11 -17.98 -5.25
N PHE A 39 6.53 -19.14 -5.49
CA PHE A 39 6.02 -20.02 -4.44
C PHE A 39 7.12 -21.00 -4.00
N ASP A 40 8.13 -20.48 -3.30
CA ASP A 40 9.31 -21.21 -2.83
C ASP A 40 9.35 -21.41 -1.30
N GLU A 41 8.24 -21.12 -0.61
CA GLU A 41 8.07 -21.29 0.84
C GLU A 41 9.02 -20.43 1.70
N LYS A 42 9.74 -19.48 1.09
CA LYS A 42 10.62 -18.57 1.83
C LYS A 42 9.82 -17.45 2.49
N SER A 43 10.30 -17.03 3.66
CA SER A 43 9.81 -15.84 4.37
C SER A 43 10.80 -14.68 4.25
N GLU A 44 11.36 -14.48 3.05
CA GLU A 44 12.33 -13.42 2.79
C GLU A 44 11.65 -12.11 2.36
N PRO A 45 12.27 -10.93 2.64
CA PRO A 45 11.80 -9.66 2.11
C PRO A 45 11.77 -9.64 0.58
N GLU A 46 10.97 -8.75 0.00
CA GLU A 46 10.87 -8.58 -1.43
C GLU A 46 12.23 -8.14 -2.03
N LYS A 47 12.61 -8.75 -3.14
CA LYS A 47 13.85 -8.43 -3.85
C LYS A 47 13.53 -7.65 -5.12
N ILE A 48 14.20 -6.53 -5.32
CA ILE A 48 14.06 -5.73 -6.55
C ILE A 48 15.26 -5.97 -7.45
N VAL A 49 14.98 -6.39 -8.69
CA VAL A 49 15.98 -6.67 -9.71
C VAL A 49 15.69 -5.79 -10.93
N LYS A 50 16.74 -5.13 -11.42
CA LYS A 50 16.66 -4.36 -12.67
C LYS A 50 16.95 -5.27 -13.86
N SER A 51 16.06 -5.26 -14.86
CA SER A 51 16.20 -6.02 -16.11
C SER A 51 16.07 -5.05 -17.29
N GLY A 52 17.22 -4.65 -17.85
CA GLY A 52 17.26 -3.56 -18.84
C GLY A 52 16.79 -2.24 -18.22
N ASN A 53 15.70 -1.68 -18.77
CA ASN A 53 15.07 -0.45 -18.25
C ASN A 53 13.89 -0.71 -17.32
N GLU A 54 13.52 -1.97 -17.10
CA GLU A 54 12.39 -2.37 -16.27
C GLU A 54 12.84 -2.85 -14.90
N PHE A 55 11.92 -2.78 -13.93
CA PHE A 55 12.11 -3.37 -12.60
C PHE A 55 11.20 -4.58 -12.43
N VAL A 56 11.75 -5.60 -11.78
CA VAL A 56 11.01 -6.78 -11.33
C VAL A 56 11.10 -6.83 -9.81
N MET A 57 9.95 -6.81 -9.16
CA MET A 57 9.81 -7.07 -7.73
C MET A 57 9.48 -8.55 -7.54
N ILE A 58 10.38 -9.27 -6.89
CA ILE A 58 10.23 -10.69 -6.59
C ILE A 58 9.68 -10.81 -5.17
N HIS A 59 8.50 -11.42 -5.07
CA HIS A 59 7.80 -11.74 -3.85
C HIS A 59 7.96 -13.24 -3.56
N HIS A 60 8.29 -13.57 -2.31
CA HIS A 60 8.35 -14.95 -1.83
C HIS A 60 7.03 -15.33 -1.17
N ALA A 61 6.46 -16.47 -1.58
CA ALA A 61 5.13 -16.89 -1.19
C ALA A 61 5.09 -18.36 -0.77
N SER A 62 4.05 -18.69 -0.02
CA SER A 62 3.70 -20.05 0.37
C SER A 62 2.38 -20.45 -0.27
N LEU A 63 2.31 -21.69 -0.77
CA LEU A 63 1.05 -22.29 -1.23
C LEU A 63 0.06 -22.56 -0.08
N SER A 64 0.55 -22.52 1.16
CA SER A 64 -0.24 -22.72 2.39
C SER A 64 -0.74 -21.42 3.04
N GLU A 65 -0.62 -20.28 2.34
CA GLU A 65 -1.04 -18.98 2.85
C GLU A 65 -2.53 -18.94 3.26
N THR A 66 -2.83 -18.24 4.35
CA THR A 66 -4.19 -18.12 4.91
C THR A 66 -4.63 -16.69 5.16
N LEU A 67 -3.70 -15.73 5.16
CA LEU A 67 -3.99 -14.32 5.43
C LEU A 67 -4.70 -13.68 4.22
N SER A 68 -5.90 -13.15 4.44
CA SER A 68 -6.70 -12.53 3.38
C SER A 68 -5.96 -11.41 2.63
N LYS A 69 -5.16 -10.59 3.32
CA LYS A 69 -4.32 -9.55 2.69
C LYS A 69 -3.41 -10.16 1.62
N LYS A 70 -2.70 -11.24 1.95
CA LYS A 70 -1.74 -11.90 1.05
C LYS A 70 -2.42 -12.76 0.00
N LEU A 71 -3.50 -13.47 0.33
CA LEU A 71 -4.28 -14.22 -0.66
C LEU A 71 -4.87 -13.30 -1.75
N LEU A 72 -5.34 -12.11 -1.37
CA LEU A 72 -5.73 -11.09 -2.35
C LEU A 72 -4.55 -10.62 -3.20
N GLN A 73 -3.31 -10.72 -2.70
CA GLN A 73 -2.13 -10.44 -3.53
C GLN A 73 -1.90 -11.47 -4.63
N TYR A 74 -2.43 -12.68 -4.45
CA TYR A 74 -2.37 -13.74 -5.45
C TYR A 74 -3.65 -13.77 -6.33
N ASP A 75 -4.67 -12.96 -6.04
CA ASP A 75 -5.89 -12.91 -6.86
C ASP A 75 -5.53 -12.59 -8.31
N LYS A 76 -5.99 -13.46 -9.23
CA LYS A 76 -5.81 -13.34 -10.68
C LYS A 76 -4.35 -13.28 -11.17
N LEU A 77 -3.41 -13.90 -10.46
CA LEU A 77 -2.05 -14.07 -11.01
C LEU A 77 -2.11 -14.77 -12.37
N GLN A 78 -1.37 -14.25 -13.34
CA GLN A 78 -1.09 -14.95 -14.59
C GLN A 78 -0.03 -16.01 -14.29
N ILE A 79 -0.39 -17.28 -14.42
CA ILE A 79 0.55 -18.39 -14.22
C ILE A 79 1.63 -18.34 -15.31
N ILE A 80 2.89 -18.26 -14.88
CA ILE A 80 4.07 -18.38 -15.74
C ILE A 80 4.57 -19.82 -15.72
N GLN A 81 4.62 -20.43 -14.53
CA GLN A 81 5.07 -21.82 -14.33
C GLN A 81 4.26 -22.47 -13.21
N ASP A 82 3.80 -23.71 -13.42
CA ASP A 82 3.02 -24.49 -12.44
C ASP A 82 2.96 -25.98 -12.83
N GLU A 83 4.09 -26.69 -12.76
CA GLU A 83 4.19 -28.08 -13.24
C GLU A 83 3.25 -29.04 -12.49
N SER A 84 3.09 -28.84 -11.18
CA SER A 84 2.28 -29.66 -10.28
C SER A 84 0.81 -29.24 -10.18
N TRP A 85 0.42 -28.15 -10.84
CA TRP A 85 -0.93 -27.57 -10.81
C TRP A 85 -1.35 -26.98 -9.45
N ASP A 86 -0.42 -26.89 -8.50
CA ASP A 86 -0.69 -26.43 -7.14
C ASP A 86 -1.06 -24.94 -7.11
N LEU A 87 -0.38 -24.11 -7.92
CA LEU A 87 -0.69 -22.70 -8.01
C LEU A 87 -2.09 -22.51 -8.62
N ARG A 88 -2.42 -23.21 -9.70
CA ARG A 88 -3.76 -23.19 -10.30
C ARG A 88 -4.84 -23.60 -9.30
N MET A 89 -4.60 -24.62 -8.48
CA MET A 89 -5.54 -25.03 -7.43
C MET A 89 -5.71 -23.93 -6.37
N LEU A 90 -4.62 -23.30 -5.92
CA LEU A 90 -4.68 -22.17 -4.98
C LEU A 90 -5.49 -21.01 -5.55
N LEU A 91 -5.21 -20.60 -6.80
CA LEU A 91 -5.91 -19.51 -7.47
C LEU A 91 -7.41 -19.79 -7.62
N SER A 92 -7.81 -21.04 -7.88
CA SER A 92 -9.22 -21.44 -7.92
C SER A 92 -9.90 -21.24 -6.56
N LYS A 93 -9.26 -21.66 -5.48
CA LYS A 93 -9.78 -21.48 -4.10
C LYS A 93 -9.91 -20.01 -3.73
N ILE A 94 -8.95 -19.18 -4.15
CA ILE A 94 -9.00 -17.72 -3.95
C ILE A 94 -10.19 -17.14 -4.71
N ASN A 95 -10.39 -17.53 -5.97
CA ASN A 95 -11.49 -17.03 -6.78
C ASN A 95 -12.87 -17.39 -6.18
N GLU A 96 -13.04 -18.62 -5.66
CA GLU A 96 -14.26 -19.05 -4.97
C GLU A 96 -14.57 -18.22 -3.71
N LYS A 97 -13.53 -17.83 -2.97
CA LYS A 97 -13.64 -17.06 -1.72
C LYS A 97 -13.42 -15.56 -1.91
N ARG A 98 -13.33 -15.09 -3.15
CA ARG A 98 -12.83 -13.74 -3.47
C ARG A 98 -13.57 -12.64 -2.71
N SER A 99 -14.90 -12.66 -2.72
CA SER A 99 -15.72 -11.65 -2.05
C SER A 99 -15.55 -11.65 -0.53
N SER A 100 -15.43 -12.83 0.10
CA SER A 100 -15.21 -12.92 1.54
C SER A 100 -13.81 -12.43 1.90
N LEU A 101 -12.79 -12.75 1.08
CA LEU A 101 -11.42 -12.25 1.28
C LEU A 101 -11.35 -10.72 1.25
N PHE A 102 -12.04 -10.08 0.30
CA PHE A 102 -12.16 -8.61 0.26
C PHE A 102 -12.88 -8.05 1.49
N THR A 103 -13.94 -8.70 1.95
CA THR A 103 -14.70 -8.26 3.13
C THR A 103 -13.86 -8.39 4.40
N ASP A 104 -13.15 -9.50 4.57
CA ASP A 104 -12.28 -9.76 5.72
C ASP A 104 -11.10 -8.79 5.73
N PHE A 105 -10.46 -8.57 4.58
CA PHE A 105 -9.38 -7.58 4.46
C PHE A 105 -9.87 -6.17 4.77
N ALA A 106 -11.06 -5.79 4.30
CA ALA A 106 -11.65 -4.49 4.60
C ALA A 106 -11.89 -4.31 6.10
N LYS A 107 -12.48 -5.31 6.78
CA LYS A 107 -12.70 -5.28 8.23
C LYS A 107 -11.39 -5.11 9.00
N ASN A 108 -10.35 -5.85 8.61
CA ASN A 108 -9.02 -5.69 9.20
C ASN A 108 -8.48 -4.28 9.00
N CYS A 109 -8.60 -3.71 7.80
CA CYS A 109 -8.17 -2.33 7.54
C CYS A 109 -8.95 -1.30 8.38
N LEU A 110 -10.25 -1.49 8.59
CA LEU A 110 -11.04 -0.61 9.47
C LEU A 110 -10.56 -0.68 10.92
N ILE A 111 -10.22 -1.88 11.41
CA ILE A 111 -9.65 -2.07 12.76
C ILE A 111 -8.29 -1.38 12.88
N GLU A 112 -7.38 -1.59 11.92
CA GLU A 112 -6.06 -0.94 11.92
C GLU A 112 -6.17 0.58 11.81
N SER A 113 -7.13 1.10 11.04
CA SER A 113 -7.43 2.53 10.96
C SER A 113 -7.84 3.10 12.32
N MET A 114 -8.80 2.45 13.00
CA MET A 114 -9.24 2.87 14.34
C MET A 114 -8.13 2.75 15.38
N PHE A 115 -7.30 1.71 15.30
CA PHE A 115 -6.10 1.58 16.13
C PHE A 115 -5.16 2.78 15.94
N CYS A 116 -4.90 3.17 14.69
CA CYS A 116 -4.09 4.35 14.38
C CYS A 116 -4.74 5.66 14.89
N CYS A 117 -6.07 5.81 14.81
CA CYS A 117 -6.78 6.94 15.41
C CYS A 117 -6.58 6.99 16.93
N GLN A 118 -6.67 5.84 17.61
CA GLN A 118 -6.46 5.77 19.05
C GLN A 118 -5.01 6.11 19.41
N LYS A 119 -4.03 5.59 18.65
CA LYS A 119 -2.61 5.94 18.81
C LYS A 119 -2.35 7.42 18.60
N THR A 120 -3.03 8.06 17.65
CA THR A 120 -2.96 9.51 17.43
C THR A 120 -3.40 10.25 18.70
N LYS A 121 -4.56 9.89 19.26
CA LYS A 121 -5.13 10.53 20.45
C LYS A 121 -4.23 10.36 21.68
N GLU A 122 -3.73 9.15 21.92
CA GLU A 122 -2.78 8.86 22.99
C GLU A 122 -1.48 9.65 22.83
N ALA A 123 -0.92 9.65 21.62
CA ALA A 123 0.32 10.35 21.30
C ALA A 123 0.20 11.87 21.50
N ILE A 124 -0.95 12.48 21.18
CA ILE A 124 -1.22 13.89 21.50
C ILE A 124 -1.19 14.12 23.02
N GLN A 125 -1.84 13.25 23.79
CA GLN A 125 -1.90 13.39 25.26
C GLN A 125 -0.52 13.23 25.91
N THR A 126 0.32 12.34 25.38
CA THR A 126 1.67 12.07 25.90
C THR A 126 2.76 12.92 25.25
N SER A 127 2.41 13.83 24.34
CA SER A 127 3.35 14.63 23.54
C SER A 127 4.34 13.77 22.73
N ASP A 128 3.92 12.60 22.28
CA ASP A 128 4.68 11.76 21.36
C ASP A 128 4.70 12.40 19.97
N VAL A 129 5.92 12.59 19.46
CA VAL A 129 6.21 13.25 18.19
C VAL A 129 5.63 12.53 16.97
N PHE A 130 5.24 11.26 17.10
CA PHE A 130 4.68 10.46 16.00
C PHE A 130 3.15 10.54 15.88
N ALA A 131 2.44 11.31 16.71
CA ALA A 131 1.00 11.51 16.58
C ALA A 131 0.52 11.77 15.13
N PRO A 132 1.18 12.66 14.35
CA PRO A 132 0.75 12.92 12.97
C PRO A 132 0.98 11.73 12.02
N CYS A 133 2.01 10.92 12.27
CA CYS A 133 2.30 9.73 11.45
C CYS A 133 1.19 8.68 11.63
N TRP A 134 0.73 8.48 12.87
CA TRP A 134 -0.41 7.62 13.16
C TRP A 134 -1.69 8.11 12.48
N GLN A 135 -1.94 9.42 12.47
CA GLN A 135 -3.10 10.01 11.79
C GLN A 135 -3.08 9.74 10.28
N LYS A 136 -1.93 9.92 9.62
CA LYS A 136 -1.78 9.59 8.20
C LYS A 136 -2.02 8.10 7.95
N CYS A 137 -1.45 7.23 8.79
CA CYS A 137 -1.66 5.78 8.68
C CYS A 137 -3.14 5.41 8.78
N ALA A 138 -3.89 6.01 9.69
CA ALA A 138 -5.34 5.80 9.81
C ALA A 138 -6.06 6.13 8.50
N SER A 139 -5.73 7.26 7.88
CA SER A 139 -6.34 7.69 6.62
C SER A 139 -6.05 6.71 5.47
N TYR A 140 -4.83 6.18 5.38
CA TYR A 140 -4.48 5.18 4.37
C TYR A 140 -5.13 3.82 4.60
N TYR A 141 -5.27 3.37 5.85
CA TYR A 141 -6.03 2.15 6.16
C TYR A 141 -7.53 2.30 5.84
N LEU A 142 -8.11 3.49 6.06
CA LEU A 142 -9.47 3.78 5.61
C LEU A 142 -9.57 3.70 4.07
N ALA A 143 -8.56 4.20 3.34
CA ALA A 143 -8.50 4.07 1.89
C ALA A 143 -8.46 2.60 1.43
N ASP A 144 -7.62 1.78 2.07
CA ASP A 144 -7.53 0.34 1.80
C ASP A 144 -8.88 -0.36 2.04
N ALA A 145 -9.56 -0.02 3.14
CA ALA A 145 -10.88 -0.57 3.45
C ALA A 145 -11.93 -0.21 2.38
N ILE A 146 -12.00 1.06 1.96
CA ILE A 146 -12.93 1.50 0.91
C ILE A 146 -12.64 0.80 -0.41
N SER A 147 -11.37 0.72 -0.83
CA SER A 147 -10.98 0.02 -2.06
C SER A 147 -11.38 -1.46 -2.02
N SER A 148 -11.11 -2.11 -0.88
CA SER A 148 -11.43 -3.52 -0.67
C SER A 148 -12.93 -3.79 -0.73
N LEU A 149 -13.77 -2.92 -0.14
CA LEU A 149 -15.23 -3.04 -0.19
C LEU A 149 -15.82 -2.79 -1.59
N ASN A 150 -15.05 -2.17 -2.49
CA ASN A 150 -15.39 -2.09 -3.92
C ASN A 150 -14.80 -3.27 -4.72
N ASN A 151 -14.29 -4.33 -4.06
CA ASN A 151 -13.65 -5.50 -4.67
C ASN A 151 -12.44 -5.18 -5.56
N HIS A 152 -11.74 -4.08 -5.23
CA HIS A 152 -10.54 -3.65 -5.91
C HIS A 152 -9.33 -3.75 -5.01
N ARG A 153 -8.36 -4.56 -5.44
CA ARG A 153 -6.98 -4.49 -4.97
C ARG A 153 -6.25 -3.44 -5.81
N THR A 154 -5.62 -2.48 -5.15
CA THR A 154 -4.86 -1.43 -5.82
C THR A 154 -3.43 -1.45 -5.37
N SER A 155 -2.52 -1.16 -6.32
CA SER A 155 -1.18 -0.77 -5.94
C SER A 155 -1.20 0.67 -5.43
N PRO A 156 -0.21 1.06 -4.61
CA PRO A 156 -0.10 2.42 -4.08
C PRO A 156 -0.16 3.50 -5.19
N SER A 157 0.37 3.19 -6.37
CA SER A 157 0.46 4.13 -7.50
C SER A 157 -0.88 4.42 -8.18
N HIS A 158 -1.87 3.53 -8.06
CA HIS A 158 -3.17 3.70 -8.71
C HIS A 158 -4.32 3.99 -7.73
N MET A 159 -4.07 3.89 -6.42
CA MET A 159 -5.10 3.98 -5.39
C MET A 159 -5.94 5.26 -5.53
N LEU A 160 -5.32 6.44 -5.55
CA LEU A 160 -6.07 7.70 -5.58
C LEU A 160 -6.89 7.87 -6.87
N ASN A 161 -6.30 7.57 -8.03
CA ASN A 161 -7.00 7.57 -9.31
C ASN A 161 -8.21 6.63 -9.31
N LEU A 162 -8.10 5.45 -8.67
CA LEU A 162 -9.21 4.52 -8.57
C LEU A 162 -10.31 5.04 -7.64
N LEU A 163 -9.95 5.53 -6.45
CA LEU A 163 -10.92 6.08 -5.49
C LEU A 163 -11.78 7.17 -6.12
N ARG A 164 -11.18 8.05 -6.95
CA ARG A 164 -11.90 9.11 -7.68
C ARG A 164 -12.93 8.60 -8.70
N LYS A 165 -12.79 7.35 -9.16
CA LYS A 165 -13.65 6.73 -10.18
C LYS A 165 -14.78 5.89 -9.59
N PHE A 166 -14.75 5.61 -8.29
CA PHE A 166 -15.81 4.84 -7.65
C PHE A 166 -17.15 5.58 -7.72
N GLY A 167 -18.21 4.82 -8.01
CA GLY A 167 -19.57 5.33 -8.03
C GLY A 167 -20.05 5.75 -6.64
N LYS A 168 -21.11 6.56 -6.58
CA LYS A 168 -21.70 6.98 -5.31
C LYS A 168 -22.23 5.79 -4.52
N SER A 169 -21.83 5.69 -3.26
CA SER A 169 -22.38 4.76 -2.28
C SER A 169 -22.13 5.32 -0.87
N PRO A 170 -22.87 4.86 0.16
CA PRO A 170 -22.63 5.29 1.53
C PRO A 170 -21.19 5.06 2.03
N ILE A 171 -20.50 4.04 1.49
CA ILE A 171 -19.09 3.76 1.76
C ILE A 171 -18.20 4.77 1.01
N ASN A 172 -18.47 5.00 -0.28
CA ASN A 172 -17.62 5.82 -1.15
C ASN A 172 -17.72 7.31 -0.85
N GLU A 173 -18.77 7.77 -0.17
CA GLU A 173 -18.84 9.14 0.37
C GLU A 173 -17.69 9.45 1.34
N ARG A 174 -17.10 8.43 1.98
CA ARG A 174 -15.96 8.56 2.91
C ARG A 174 -14.62 8.75 2.22
N ILE A 175 -14.57 8.66 0.89
CA ILE A 175 -13.36 8.99 0.12
C ILE A 175 -12.96 10.46 0.32
N SER A 176 -13.95 11.36 0.48
CA SER A 176 -13.70 12.76 0.78
C SER A 176 -12.89 12.94 2.07
N VAL A 177 -13.24 12.18 3.12
CA VAL A 177 -12.51 12.15 4.40
C VAL A 177 -11.08 11.70 4.17
N VAL A 178 -10.86 10.58 3.45
CA VAL A 178 -9.51 10.11 3.11
C VAL A 178 -8.69 11.21 2.43
N THR A 179 -9.25 11.84 1.38
CA THR A 179 -8.50 12.85 0.62
C THR A 179 -8.16 14.08 1.45
N GLN A 180 -9.11 14.54 2.29
CA GLN A 180 -8.92 15.69 3.17
C GLN A 180 -7.90 15.40 4.28
N THR A 181 -8.00 14.23 4.92
CA THR A 181 -7.13 13.89 6.07
C THR A 181 -5.75 13.43 5.63
N VAL A 182 -5.60 12.97 4.38
CA VAL A 182 -4.30 12.82 3.71
C VAL A 182 -3.74 14.18 3.29
N GLY A 183 -4.56 15.16 2.88
CA GLY A 183 -4.10 16.49 2.50
C GLY A 183 -3.57 16.58 1.06
N ILE A 184 -4.15 15.81 0.14
CA ILE A 184 -3.68 15.70 -1.26
C ILE A 184 -3.71 17.02 -2.04
N GLU A 185 -4.43 18.02 -1.55
CA GLU A 185 -4.52 19.38 -2.09
C GLU A 185 -3.24 20.21 -1.88
N ARG A 186 -2.37 19.80 -0.95
CA ARG A 186 -1.08 20.45 -0.67
C ARG A 186 -0.01 20.14 -1.72
N ALA A 187 -0.29 19.20 -2.61
CA ALA A 187 0.68 18.69 -3.59
C ALA A 187 1.17 19.80 -4.51
N THR A 188 2.46 20.11 -4.41
CA THR A 188 3.18 21.03 -5.30
C THR A 188 4.48 20.36 -5.75
N PRO A 189 5.03 20.69 -6.93
CA PRO A 189 6.28 20.08 -7.40
C PRO A 189 7.43 20.24 -6.38
N THR A 190 7.57 21.41 -5.77
CA THR A 190 8.60 21.68 -4.74
C THR A 190 8.41 20.86 -3.47
N LEU A 191 7.15 20.61 -3.05
CA LEU A 191 6.88 19.74 -1.92
C LEU A 191 7.21 18.29 -2.26
N LEU A 192 6.78 17.81 -3.42
CA LEU A 192 7.02 16.43 -3.87
C LEU A 192 8.50 16.12 -4.00
N GLU A 193 9.32 17.06 -4.51
CA GLU A 193 10.78 16.90 -4.59
C GLU A 193 11.42 16.71 -3.20
N ARG A 194 10.90 17.40 -2.17
CA ARG A 194 11.37 17.21 -0.78
C ARG A 194 10.88 15.89 -0.21
N MET A 195 9.61 15.56 -0.41
CA MET A 195 9.01 14.30 0.02
C MET A 195 9.70 13.09 -0.61
N LEU A 196 10.10 13.18 -1.87
CA LEU A 196 10.84 12.14 -2.59
C LEU A 196 12.11 11.75 -1.84
N LYS A 197 12.95 12.73 -1.49
CA LYS A 197 14.23 12.50 -0.79
C LYS A 197 14.01 11.83 0.56
N SER A 198 13.01 12.29 1.32
CA SER A 198 12.69 11.71 2.62
C SER A 198 12.02 10.33 2.53
N THR A 199 11.17 10.10 1.53
CA THR A 199 10.54 8.80 1.26
C THR A 199 11.59 7.77 0.85
N ILE A 200 12.52 8.14 -0.03
CA ILE A 200 13.68 7.30 -0.41
C ILE A 200 14.53 7.00 0.82
N GLY A 201 14.95 8.02 1.58
CA GLY A 201 15.79 7.81 2.76
C GLY A 201 15.11 6.94 3.83
N PHE A 202 13.80 7.06 3.99
CA PHE A 202 13.05 6.21 4.91
C PHE A 202 12.90 4.77 4.39
N SER A 203 12.62 4.60 3.10
CA SER A 203 12.57 3.30 2.43
C SER A 203 13.91 2.56 2.54
N ASP A 204 15.03 3.22 2.23
CA ASP A 204 16.36 2.61 2.31
C ASP A 204 16.71 2.18 3.75
N LEU A 205 16.26 2.93 4.76
CA LEU A 205 16.46 2.61 6.17
C LEU A 205 15.67 1.36 6.61
N VAL A 206 14.43 1.22 6.15
CA VAL A 206 13.50 0.16 6.58
C VAL A 206 13.60 -1.09 5.72
N GLU A 207 13.58 -0.95 4.40
CA GLU A 207 13.35 -2.05 3.45
C GLU A 207 14.65 -2.70 2.97
N LYS A 208 15.71 -1.90 2.79
CA LYS A 208 17.06 -2.38 2.40
C LYS A 208 17.07 -3.24 1.13
N ASN A 209 16.18 -2.97 0.17
CA ASN A 209 15.95 -3.79 -1.01
C ASN A 209 15.96 -3.03 -2.35
N ASN A 210 16.54 -1.81 -2.40
CA ASN A 210 16.61 -0.92 -3.58
C ASN A 210 15.26 -0.33 -4.05
N HIS A 211 14.23 -0.33 -3.20
CA HIS A 211 12.92 0.26 -3.54
C HIS A 211 12.99 1.76 -3.87
N SER A 212 14.03 2.45 -3.41
CA SER A 212 14.35 3.83 -3.79
C SER A 212 14.34 4.10 -5.30
N GLN A 213 14.79 3.15 -6.13
CA GLN A 213 14.82 3.32 -7.58
C GLN A 213 13.41 3.32 -8.21
N ILE A 214 12.52 2.45 -7.72
CA ILE A 214 11.12 2.40 -8.14
C ILE A 214 10.37 3.65 -7.65
N ILE A 215 10.64 4.09 -6.42
CA ILE A 215 10.05 5.32 -5.85
C ILE A 215 10.40 6.53 -6.74
N GLN A 216 11.67 6.65 -7.16
CA GLN A 216 12.11 7.70 -8.09
C GLN A 216 11.39 7.60 -9.44
N GLN A 217 11.33 6.41 -10.04
CA GLN A 217 10.69 6.21 -11.34
C GLN A 217 9.21 6.60 -11.33
N LYS A 218 8.48 6.24 -10.26
CA LYS A 218 7.06 6.59 -10.10
C LYS A 218 6.88 8.09 -9.89
N HIS A 219 7.74 8.73 -9.11
CA HIS A 219 7.75 10.19 -8.97
C HIS A 219 7.90 10.88 -10.33
N ASP A 220 8.93 10.52 -11.10
CA ASP A 220 9.23 11.16 -12.38
C ASP A 220 8.06 11.01 -13.36
N TYR A 221 7.43 9.82 -13.36
CA TYR A 221 6.23 9.57 -14.13
C TYR A 221 5.06 10.47 -13.70
N PHE A 222 4.76 10.57 -12.40
CA PHE A 222 3.65 11.40 -11.94
C PHE A 222 3.86 12.88 -12.26
N LEU A 223 5.08 13.40 -12.09
CA LEU A 223 5.39 14.80 -12.41
C LEU A 223 5.25 15.06 -13.92
N LYS A 224 5.81 14.19 -14.76
CA LYS A 224 5.71 14.30 -16.22
C LYS A 224 4.26 14.32 -16.69
N ASN A 225 3.37 13.58 -16.01
CA ASN A 225 1.95 13.48 -16.35
C ASN A 225 1.04 14.44 -15.54
N SER A 226 1.60 15.42 -14.81
CA SER A 226 0.84 16.38 -13.98
C SER A 226 -0.05 15.73 -12.91
N MET A 227 0.30 14.54 -12.43
CA MET A 227 -0.44 13.76 -11.43
C MET A 227 0.06 14.05 -10.02
N LEU A 228 0.10 15.32 -9.62
CA LEU A 228 0.76 15.74 -8.38
C LEU A 228 0.12 15.15 -7.12
N SER A 229 -1.21 15.16 -7.03
CA SER A 229 -1.92 14.56 -5.89
C SER A 229 -1.74 13.05 -5.81
N ASP A 230 -1.63 12.36 -6.94
CA ASP A 230 -1.39 10.91 -7.00
C ASP A 230 0.03 10.60 -6.53
N CYS A 231 1.02 11.42 -6.90
CA CYS A 231 2.38 11.32 -6.36
C CYS A 231 2.41 11.54 -4.84
N TYR A 232 1.70 12.56 -4.34
CA TYR A 232 1.61 12.86 -2.91
C TYR A 232 1.02 11.67 -2.14
N PHE A 233 -0.09 11.13 -2.64
CA PHE A 233 -0.75 9.97 -2.05
C PHE A 233 0.14 8.72 -2.10
N TYR A 234 0.83 8.49 -3.23
CA TYR A 234 1.77 7.39 -3.37
C TYR A 234 2.88 7.45 -2.31
N PHE A 235 3.52 8.61 -2.12
CA PHE A 235 4.57 8.75 -1.10
C PHE A 235 4.06 8.47 0.30
N GLY A 236 2.94 9.08 0.70
CA GLY A 236 2.40 8.83 2.03
C GLY A 236 1.97 7.37 2.23
N TYR A 237 1.53 6.67 1.18
CA TYR A 237 1.25 5.24 1.25
C TYR A 237 2.52 4.41 1.48
N ILE A 238 3.60 4.65 0.73
CA ILE A 238 4.89 3.97 0.93
C ILE A 238 5.40 4.22 2.35
N ASN A 239 5.33 5.48 2.81
CA ASN A 239 5.72 5.83 4.16
C ASN A 239 4.84 5.14 5.21
N LYS A 240 3.53 4.95 4.97
CA LYS A 240 2.66 4.15 5.84
C LYS A 240 3.14 2.71 5.95
N GLU A 241 3.40 2.02 4.84
CA GLU A 241 3.85 0.62 4.90
C GLU A 241 5.17 0.50 5.67
N ASN A 242 6.12 1.41 5.44
CA ASN A 242 7.40 1.40 6.14
C ASN A 242 7.30 1.81 7.63
N PHE A 243 6.44 2.77 7.96
CA PHE A 243 6.19 3.18 9.34
C PHE A 243 5.59 2.03 10.17
N ILE A 244 4.62 1.31 9.59
CA ILE A 244 4.00 0.17 10.26
C ILE A 244 4.99 -0.98 10.46
N LYS A 245 5.91 -1.23 9.52
CA LYS A 245 6.98 -2.25 9.67
C LYS A 245 7.86 -2.02 10.91
N ILE A 246 8.06 -0.77 11.32
CA ILE A 246 8.94 -0.41 12.45
C ILE A 246 8.19 0.03 13.72
N LYS A 247 6.85 -0.09 13.75
CA LYS A 247 6.00 0.50 14.78
C LYS A 247 6.40 0.13 16.22
N ASP A 248 6.88 -1.09 16.43
CA ASP A 248 7.26 -1.61 17.74
C ASP A 248 8.63 -1.10 18.23
N THR A 249 9.36 -0.36 17.39
CA THR A 249 10.70 0.17 17.67
C THR A 249 10.78 1.71 17.62
N LEU A 250 9.65 2.39 17.43
CA LEU A 250 9.59 3.85 17.28
C LEU A 250 10.14 4.60 18.51
N ASN A 251 9.87 4.07 19.72
CA ASN A 251 10.36 4.64 20.97
C ASN A 251 11.90 4.68 21.08
N ARG A 252 12.61 3.79 20.36
CA ARG A 252 14.08 3.74 20.33
C ARG A 252 14.67 4.65 19.26
N ASN A 253 13.84 5.19 18.38
CA ASN A 253 14.26 5.90 17.17
C ASN A 253 13.49 7.23 17.00
N GLN A 254 13.40 8.03 18.07
CA GLN A 254 12.65 9.29 18.04
C GLN A 254 13.16 10.26 16.96
N ASP A 255 14.45 10.24 16.63
CA ASP A 255 15.04 11.07 15.58
C ASP A 255 14.49 10.76 14.17
N LEU A 256 13.84 9.61 13.96
CA LEU A 256 13.14 9.33 12.70
C LEU A 256 12.09 10.39 12.38
N ILE A 257 11.57 11.10 13.38
CA ILE A 257 10.62 12.18 13.13
C ILE A 257 11.17 13.26 12.22
N TYR A 258 12.48 13.52 12.20
CA TYR A 258 13.08 14.51 11.31
C TYR A 258 12.94 14.13 9.83
N ILE A 259 13.00 12.83 9.52
CA ILE A 259 12.74 12.30 8.17
C ILE A 259 11.23 12.29 7.91
N LEU A 260 10.46 11.75 8.86
CA LEU A 260 9.01 11.53 8.70
C LEU A 260 8.21 12.82 8.62
N LYS A 261 8.69 13.92 9.23
CA LYS A 261 8.10 15.26 9.10
C LYS A 261 7.90 15.67 7.65
N ILE A 262 8.91 15.39 6.82
CA ILE A 262 8.89 15.70 5.39
C ILE A 262 8.27 14.56 4.62
N ALA A 263 8.61 13.30 4.93
CA ALA A 263 8.12 12.14 4.18
C ALA A 263 6.58 12.04 4.19
N PHE A 264 5.95 12.28 5.34
CA PHE A 264 4.49 12.29 5.47
C PHE A 264 3.85 13.67 5.24
N ASP A 265 4.64 14.74 5.13
CA ASP A 265 4.16 16.13 5.15
C ASP A 265 3.18 16.36 6.33
N ILE A 266 3.73 16.24 7.54
CA ILE A 266 2.91 16.12 8.75
C ILE A 266 2.32 17.44 9.23
N GLU A 267 1.14 17.35 9.84
CA GLU A 267 0.50 18.45 10.56
C GLU A 267 1.09 18.58 11.98
N SER A 268 1.24 19.82 12.45
CA SER A 268 1.75 20.15 13.78
C SER A 268 0.66 20.62 14.75
N ASP A 269 -0.50 21.05 14.25
CA ASP A 269 -1.64 21.44 15.08
C ASP A 269 -2.35 20.21 15.67
N SER A 270 -2.16 19.99 16.98
CA SER A 270 -2.79 18.91 17.73
C SER A 270 -4.32 18.94 17.69
N ASN A 271 -4.96 20.12 17.63
CA ASN A 271 -6.42 20.20 17.55
C ASN A 271 -6.92 19.71 16.19
N LEU A 272 -6.24 20.10 15.12
CA LEU A 272 -6.55 19.64 13.77
C LEU A 272 -6.32 18.12 13.65
N LEU A 273 -5.22 17.60 14.20
CA LEU A 273 -4.95 16.16 14.24
C LEU A 273 -6.04 15.38 14.97
N LEU A 274 -6.50 15.89 16.12
CA LEU A 274 -7.58 15.27 16.88
C LEU A 274 -8.88 15.23 16.06
N GLN A 275 -9.24 16.36 15.43
CA GLN A 275 -10.41 16.45 14.56
C GLN A 275 -10.30 15.46 13.38
N GLN A 276 -9.14 15.36 12.74
CA GLN A 276 -8.92 14.42 11.64
C GLN A 276 -9.05 12.97 12.11
N ALA A 277 -8.46 12.61 13.26
CA ALA A 277 -8.59 11.28 13.83
C ALA A 277 -10.05 10.92 14.16
N GLU A 278 -10.83 11.88 14.66
CA GLU A 278 -12.27 11.70 14.92
C GLU A 278 -13.08 11.53 13.63
N LEU A 279 -12.79 12.30 12.58
CA LEU A 279 -13.44 12.15 11.27
C LEU A 279 -13.18 10.78 10.66
N VAL A 280 -11.92 10.31 10.70
CA VAL A 280 -11.54 8.98 10.22
C VAL A 280 -12.21 7.90 11.06
N GLN A 281 -12.16 8.00 12.38
CA GLN A 281 -12.79 7.01 13.28
C GLN A 281 -14.30 6.92 13.08
N LYS A 282 -14.97 8.07 12.93
CA LYS A 282 -16.40 8.12 12.62
C LYS A 282 -16.70 7.40 11.31
N SER A 283 -15.91 7.67 10.27
CA SER A 283 -16.06 7.00 8.96
C SER A 283 -15.87 5.49 9.07
N CYS A 284 -14.90 5.02 9.86
CA CYS A 284 -14.70 3.60 10.11
C CYS A 284 -15.92 2.96 10.78
N ASN A 285 -16.47 3.59 11.82
CA ASN A 285 -17.65 3.09 12.54
C ASN A 285 -18.87 2.99 11.62
N GLU A 286 -19.13 4.03 10.82
CA GLU A 286 -20.25 4.06 9.87
C GLU A 286 -20.10 2.96 8.80
N ILE A 287 -18.89 2.74 8.26
CA ILE A 287 -18.63 1.65 7.31
C ILE A 287 -18.80 0.29 7.98
N LEU A 288 -18.29 0.08 9.21
CA LEU A 288 -18.47 -1.17 9.93
C LEU A 288 -19.95 -1.49 10.19
N GLU A 289 -20.76 -0.48 10.51
CA GLU A 289 -22.19 -0.65 10.68
C GLU A 289 -22.87 -1.10 9.37
N ILE A 290 -22.49 -0.52 8.22
CA ILE A 290 -22.99 -0.93 6.91
C ILE A 290 -22.60 -2.38 6.61
N VAL A 291 -21.32 -2.73 6.79
CA VAL A 291 -20.78 -4.07 6.46
C VAL A 291 -21.31 -5.15 7.41
N SER A 292 -21.69 -4.79 8.65
CA SER A 292 -22.26 -5.74 9.61
C SER A 292 -23.74 -6.03 9.37
N LYS A 293 -24.43 -5.19 8.60
CA LYS A 293 -25.85 -5.34 8.24
C LYS A 293 -26.06 -6.00 6.87
N ALA A 294 -25.02 -6.10 6.05
CA ALA A 294 -25.01 -6.73 4.74
C ALA A 294 -24.82 -8.25 4.85
#